data_AF-A0A952R805-F1
#
_entry.id   AF-A0A952R805-F1
#
_cell.length_a   1.000
_cell.length_b   1.000
_cell.length_c   1.000
_cell.angle_alpha   90.00
_cell.angle_beta   90.00
_cell.angle_gamma   90.00
#
_symmetry.space_group_name_H-M   'P 1'
#
loop_
_entity.id
_entity.type
_entity.pdbx_description
1 polymer ?
#
loop_
_entity_poly.entity_id
_entity_poly.type
_entity_poly.pdbx_seq_one_letter_code
_entity_poly.pdbx_strand_id
1 'polypeptide(L)'
;MAEEKKPKIDLKARLGKKTIAGPATGAVPPPVGIPKPVGVPAPPFATGPAQPARPAPRVDASDPYAAIAADDAPVRAEPAAIKIEMSEEVVKAQKKGKLVLVLIGVVGAAVGGLLGFTMGDRTASNAGAKRAIEDAARLAKEIDDANAEAEALAEVLQSAGSKLAASKFPEEEVSKLGSLRIGFSGANLASSNIGRFRGETVMLLVDYTSRAQEANAQKEKLQAVLSGSKKAITELLAESTAPKVRWSVYMQGGPRGPWAIMQPLPEPFLVNDKDKKDFKWPDSFKIKDGQKEFDLKRYSSGDPLRSSGDPFIIPVDPGSQGSVCPNDTMLRIRREVMSMQEILKGKKGTGADGEDEKRGLVDAGATLVEQLKAIGAHAGG
;
A
#
# COMPACT_ATOMS: atom_id res chain seq x y z
N MET A 1 -1.52 39.75 43.31
CA MET A 1 -1.92 38.60 42.48
C MET A 1 -1.30 38.81 41.11
N ALA A 2 -0.39 37.94 40.70
CA ALA A 2 0.48 38.11 39.53
C ALA A 2 -0.25 37.71 38.23
N GLU A 3 -0.13 38.53 37.20
CA GLU A 3 -0.50 38.18 35.82
C GLU A 3 0.72 37.62 35.09
N GLU A 4 0.66 36.36 34.67
CA GLU A 4 1.69 35.71 33.87
C GLU A 4 1.58 36.12 32.39
N LYS A 5 2.61 36.83 31.92
CA LYS A 5 2.84 37.18 30.50
C LYS A 5 3.27 35.94 29.70
N LYS A 6 2.51 35.59 28.65
CA LYS A 6 2.94 34.64 27.60
C LYS A 6 4.15 35.20 26.82
N PRO A 7 5.21 34.41 26.56
CA PRO A 7 6.36 34.87 25.77
C PRO A 7 6.02 34.92 24.27
N LYS A 8 6.26 36.08 23.64
CA LYS A 8 6.19 36.28 22.18
C LYS A 8 7.46 35.73 21.54
N ILE A 9 7.33 34.70 20.72
CA ILE A 9 8.43 34.16 19.91
C ILE A 9 8.61 35.07 18.69
N ASP A 10 9.72 35.80 18.66
CA ASP A 10 10.05 36.74 17.58
C ASP A 10 10.70 36.00 16.41
N LEU A 11 9.95 35.79 15.32
CA LEU A 11 10.43 35.10 14.11
C LEU A 11 11.51 35.89 13.34
N LYS A 12 11.74 37.17 13.66
CA LYS A 12 12.72 38.02 12.97
C LYS A 12 14.18 37.72 13.35
N ALA A 13 14.42 36.96 14.42
CA ALA A 13 15.77 36.60 14.84
C ALA A 13 16.36 35.34 14.16
N ARG A 14 15.56 34.56 13.41
CA ARG A 14 16.02 33.30 12.78
C ARG A 14 16.27 33.37 11.27
N LEU A 15 16.08 34.53 10.65
CA LEU A 15 16.39 34.75 9.23
C LEU A 15 17.62 35.65 9.08
N GLY A 16 18.76 35.16 9.58
CA GLY A 16 20.07 35.75 9.35
C GLY A 16 20.52 35.53 7.91
N LYS A 17 20.62 36.64 7.18
CA LYS A 17 21.28 36.82 5.88
C LYS A 17 22.64 36.09 5.79
N LYS A 18 22.82 35.29 4.74
CA LYS A 18 24.14 35.06 4.12
C LYS A 18 23.99 35.12 2.60
N THR A 19 24.21 36.31 2.06
CA THR A 19 24.57 36.58 0.67
C THR A 19 26.06 36.34 0.49
N ILE A 20 26.45 35.48 -0.46
CA ILE A 20 27.78 35.53 -1.10
C ILE A 20 27.56 35.40 -2.60
N ALA A 21 28.18 36.33 -3.33
CA ALA A 21 28.16 36.54 -4.77
C ALA A 21 28.85 35.41 -5.57
N GLY A 22 28.56 35.34 -6.88
CA GLY A 22 29.16 34.40 -7.85
C GLY A 22 30.68 34.56 -8.06
N PRO A 23 31.32 33.76 -8.94
CA PRO A 23 31.18 34.00 -10.39
C PRO A 23 31.35 32.77 -11.32
N ALA A 24 31.20 33.06 -12.63
CA ALA A 24 31.94 32.51 -13.78
C ALA A 24 31.51 31.18 -14.46
N THR A 25 31.17 31.38 -15.73
CA THR A 25 31.28 30.53 -16.92
C THR A 25 32.36 29.44 -16.88
N GLY A 26 31.97 28.20 -17.19
CA GLY A 26 32.88 27.10 -17.47
C GLY A 26 32.18 26.05 -18.32
N ALA A 27 32.63 25.89 -19.56
CA ALA A 27 32.11 24.95 -20.55
C ALA A 27 32.42 23.50 -20.15
N VAL A 28 31.44 22.60 -20.30
CA VAL A 28 31.59 21.16 -20.10
C VAL A 28 32.00 20.52 -21.44
N PRO A 29 33.14 19.81 -21.53
CA PRO A 29 33.52 19.08 -22.75
C PRO A 29 32.73 17.76 -22.88
N PRO A 30 32.45 17.28 -24.11
CA PRO A 30 31.67 16.07 -24.33
C PRO A 30 32.43 14.77 -23.99
N PRO A 31 31.75 13.71 -23.55
CA PRO A 31 32.38 12.42 -23.24
C PRO A 31 32.82 11.69 -24.52
N VAL A 32 34.02 11.11 -24.45
CA VAL A 32 34.73 10.41 -25.52
C VAL A 32 34.42 8.91 -25.50
N GLY A 33 34.04 8.37 -26.67
CA GLY A 33 34.42 7.06 -27.20
C GLY A 33 34.10 5.78 -26.42
N ILE A 34 33.08 5.03 -26.88
CA ILE A 34 32.89 3.60 -26.59
C ILE A 34 33.58 2.78 -27.70
N PRO A 35 34.60 1.95 -27.42
CA PRO A 35 35.10 0.99 -28.39
C PRO A 35 34.24 -0.30 -28.44
N LYS A 36 33.99 -0.79 -29.66
CA LYS A 36 33.23 -2.01 -30.01
C LYS A 36 34.02 -3.30 -29.69
N PRO A 37 33.33 -4.44 -29.50
CA PRO A 37 33.96 -5.73 -29.19
C PRO A 37 34.55 -6.41 -30.44
N VAL A 38 35.69 -7.07 -30.27
CA VAL A 38 36.38 -7.88 -31.29
C VAL A 38 36.32 -9.35 -30.87
N GLY A 39 35.99 -10.24 -31.81
CA GLY A 39 36.01 -11.72 -31.67
C GLY A 39 37.40 -12.24 -31.28
N VAL A 40 37.61 -13.50 -30.89
CA VAL A 40 37.52 -14.81 -31.61
C VAL A 40 37.81 -15.92 -30.53
N PRO A 41 38.04 -17.22 -30.80
CA PRO A 41 37.40 -18.27 -31.62
C PRO A 41 36.92 -19.49 -30.76
N ALA A 42 36.14 -20.40 -31.36
CA ALA A 42 35.81 -21.71 -30.77
C ALA A 42 36.96 -22.73 -30.94
N PRO A 43 37.16 -23.70 -30.00
CA PRO A 43 38.02 -24.85 -30.23
C PRO A 43 37.25 -26.19 -30.39
N PRO A 44 37.92 -27.23 -30.93
CA PRO A 44 37.32 -28.32 -31.70
C PRO A 44 37.01 -29.59 -30.87
N PHE A 45 36.22 -30.48 -31.48
CA PHE A 45 35.91 -31.84 -31.01
C PHE A 45 37.15 -32.69 -30.71
N ALA A 46 37.12 -33.49 -29.63
CA ALA A 46 37.87 -34.74 -29.53
C ALA A 46 37.24 -35.72 -28.51
N THR A 47 37.05 -36.97 -28.95
CA THR A 47 36.56 -38.14 -28.21
C THR A 47 37.71 -38.98 -27.63
N GLY A 48 37.60 -39.36 -26.34
CA GLY A 48 38.25 -40.52 -25.66
C GLY A 48 39.61 -40.29 -24.96
N PRO A 49 40.13 -41.23 -24.12
CA PRO A 49 39.51 -42.18 -23.19
C PRO A 49 39.81 -41.84 -21.70
N ALA A 50 39.24 -42.61 -20.75
CA ALA A 50 39.35 -42.42 -19.30
C ALA A 50 40.81 -42.47 -18.75
N GLN A 51 41.13 -41.55 -17.82
CA GLN A 51 42.38 -41.55 -17.04
C GLN A 51 42.09 -41.57 -15.51
N PRO A 52 43.01 -42.14 -14.70
CA PRO A 52 42.75 -42.55 -13.31
C PRO A 52 42.79 -41.41 -12.30
N ALA A 53 42.18 -41.66 -11.14
CA ALA A 53 41.97 -40.72 -10.03
C ALA A 53 43.27 -40.02 -9.56
N ARG A 54 43.22 -38.68 -9.46
CA ARG A 54 44.25 -37.87 -8.80
C ARG A 54 44.08 -37.91 -7.27
N PRO A 55 45.18 -37.94 -6.49
CA PRO A 55 45.12 -37.81 -5.04
C PRO A 55 44.72 -36.37 -4.62
N ALA A 56 44.05 -36.26 -3.47
CA ALA A 56 43.52 -35.02 -2.91
C ALA A 56 44.63 -33.95 -2.66
N PRO A 57 44.31 -32.65 -2.80
CA PRO A 57 45.29 -31.57 -2.62
C PRO A 57 45.71 -31.47 -1.15
N ARG A 58 47.03 -31.40 -0.91
CA ARG A 58 47.60 -31.04 0.40
C ARG A 58 47.66 -29.52 0.49
N VAL A 59 47.09 -28.98 1.57
CA VAL A 59 47.15 -27.55 1.91
C VAL A 59 48.57 -27.21 2.37
N ASP A 60 49.18 -26.21 1.74
CA ASP A 60 50.49 -25.67 2.12
C ASP A 60 50.31 -24.74 3.34
N ALA A 61 51.02 -25.01 4.42
CA ALA A 61 50.94 -24.26 5.68
C ALA A 61 51.58 -22.86 5.62
N SER A 62 52.13 -22.48 4.47
CA SER A 62 52.84 -21.21 4.25
C SER A 62 51.99 -20.15 3.51
N ASP A 63 50.75 -20.47 3.13
CA ASP A 63 49.88 -19.59 2.34
C ASP A 63 48.98 -18.72 3.25
N PRO A 64 49.16 -17.38 3.25
CA PRO A 64 48.36 -16.46 4.07
C PRO A 64 46.89 -16.28 3.58
N TYR A 65 46.47 -16.97 2.52
CA TYR A 65 45.07 -17.02 2.06
C TYR A 65 44.42 -18.41 2.13
N ALA A 66 45.06 -19.40 2.75
CA ALA A 66 44.41 -20.69 3.04
C ALA A 66 43.36 -20.53 4.17
N ALA A 67 42.13 -20.94 3.89
CA ALA A 67 40.97 -20.76 4.75
C ALA A 67 41.09 -21.51 6.10
N ILE A 68 40.60 -20.83 7.13
CA ILE A 68 40.48 -21.20 8.55
C ILE A 68 40.14 -22.69 8.76
N ALA A 69 40.92 -23.36 9.62
CA ALA A 69 40.65 -24.72 10.09
C ALA A 69 39.30 -24.81 10.81
N ALA A 70 38.58 -25.93 10.63
CA ALA A 70 37.23 -26.15 11.15
C ALA A 70 37.11 -26.23 12.69
N ASP A 71 38.18 -25.99 13.43
CA ASP A 71 38.22 -26.04 14.90
C ASP A 71 38.06 -24.66 15.58
N ASP A 72 37.95 -23.56 14.82
CA ASP A 72 37.75 -22.19 15.33
C ASP A 72 36.39 -21.58 14.95
N ALA A 73 35.34 -22.40 14.89
CA ALA A 73 33.97 -21.89 14.73
C ALA A 73 33.46 -21.28 16.06
N PRO A 74 32.91 -20.04 16.08
CA PRO A 74 32.43 -19.42 17.31
C PRO A 74 31.27 -20.20 17.93
N VAL A 75 31.40 -20.49 19.22
CA VAL A 75 30.36 -21.16 20.03
C VAL A 75 29.08 -20.33 20.02
N ARG A 76 27.98 -20.95 19.60
CA ARG A 76 26.63 -20.36 19.59
C ARG A 76 26.19 -20.02 21.02
N ALA A 77 26.05 -18.73 21.31
CA ALA A 77 25.42 -18.27 22.55
C ALA A 77 23.93 -18.67 22.59
N GLU A 78 23.48 -19.18 23.72
CA GLU A 78 22.07 -19.50 23.97
C GLU A 78 21.20 -18.22 23.91
N PRO A 79 19.98 -18.29 23.37
CA PRO A 79 19.10 -17.13 23.31
C PRO A 79 18.71 -16.69 24.71
N ALA A 80 19.13 -15.48 25.10
CA ALA A 80 18.64 -14.83 26.30
C ALA A 80 17.11 -14.71 26.20
N ALA A 81 16.41 -15.38 27.11
CA ALA A 81 14.98 -15.25 27.28
C ALA A 81 14.65 -13.78 27.57
N ILE A 82 14.04 -13.09 26.61
CA ILE A 82 13.41 -11.79 26.83
C ILE A 82 12.21 -12.07 27.74
N LYS A 83 12.39 -11.87 29.04
CA LYS A 83 11.28 -11.74 30.00
C LYS A 83 10.52 -10.48 29.61
N ILE A 84 9.42 -10.65 28.89
CA ILE A 84 8.40 -9.62 28.76
C ILE A 84 7.71 -9.57 30.12
N GLU A 85 8.12 -8.64 30.97
CA GLU A 85 7.34 -8.29 32.15
C GLU A 85 6.03 -7.67 31.67
N MET A 86 4.98 -8.49 31.59
CA MET A 86 3.62 -8.01 31.36
C MET A 86 3.24 -7.13 32.54
N SER A 87 3.10 -5.83 32.28
CA SER A 87 2.63 -4.85 33.26
C SER A 87 1.26 -5.26 33.80
N GLU A 88 1.10 -5.18 35.12
CA GLU A 88 -0.07 -5.63 35.89
C GLU A 88 -1.40 -4.95 35.46
N GLU A 89 -1.33 -3.84 34.71
CA GLU A 89 -2.47 -3.16 34.11
C GLU A 89 -3.13 -3.96 32.97
N VAL A 90 -2.37 -4.75 32.20
CA VAL A 90 -2.90 -5.59 31.11
C VAL A 90 -3.65 -6.81 31.67
N VAL A 91 -3.21 -7.32 32.83
CA VAL A 91 -3.84 -8.46 33.52
C VAL A 91 -5.18 -8.05 34.18
N LYS A 92 -5.35 -6.77 34.55
CA LYS A 92 -6.63 -6.25 35.07
C LYS A 92 -7.65 -5.96 33.99
N ALA A 93 -7.23 -5.60 32.77
CA ALA A 93 -8.14 -5.44 31.62
C ALA A 93 -8.74 -6.78 31.14
N GLN A 94 -7.99 -7.89 31.26
CA GLN A 94 -8.45 -9.22 30.85
C GLN A 94 -9.51 -9.83 31.81
N LYS A 95 -9.61 -9.35 33.05
CA LYS A 95 -10.51 -9.91 34.07
C LYS A 95 -11.91 -9.26 34.14
N LYS A 96 -12.20 -8.18 33.39
CA LYS A 96 -13.50 -7.48 33.50
C LYS A 96 -14.26 -7.20 32.20
N GLY A 97 -13.94 -7.86 31.09
CA GLY A 97 -14.56 -7.58 29.79
C GLY A 97 -15.17 -8.79 29.07
N LYS A 98 -15.96 -9.64 29.74
CA LYS A 98 -16.80 -10.64 29.05
C LYS A 98 -17.99 -9.93 28.38
N LEU A 99 -17.82 -9.35 27.17
CA LEU A 99 -18.90 -9.26 26.16
C LEU A 99 -18.51 -8.71 24.77
N VAL A 100 -17.34 -8.10 24.54
CA VAL A 100 -17.05 -7.39 23.27
C VAL A 100 -15.73 -7.84 22.63
N LEU A 101 -15.57 -9.14 22.39
CA LEU A 101 -14.39 -9.69 21.69
C LEU A 101 -14.75 -10.97 20.91
N VAL A 102 -15.70 -10.86 19.97
CA VAL A 102 -16.01 -11.96 19.03
C VAL A 102 -15.62 -11.62 17.57
N LEU A 103 -15.26 -10.37 17.24
CA LEU A 103 -15.05 -10.01 15.83
C LEU A 103 -13.61 -10.11 15.29
N ILE A 104 -12.63 -10.51 16.11
CA ILE A 104 -11.21 -10.60 15.69
C ILE A 104 -10.69 -12.05 15.60
N GLY A 105 -11.46 -13.04 16.08
CA GLY A 105 -11.03 -14.45 16.14
C GLY A 105 -11.63 -15.39 15.09
N VAL A 106 -12.53 -14.93 14.21
CA VAL A 106 -13.36 -15.84 13.39
C VAL A 106 -12.81 -16.09 11.98
N VAL A 107 -11.99 -15.19 11.41
CA VAL A 107 -11.53 -15.37 10.02
C VAL A 107 -10.39 -16.38 9.89
N GLY A 108 -9.56 -16.56 10.92
CA GLY A 108 -8.45 -17.53 10.91
C GLY A 108 -8.81 -18.97 11.31
N ALA A 109 -10.00 -19.22 11.86
CA ALA A 109 -10.35 -20.52 12.47
C ALA A 109 -11.30 -21.39 11.61
N ALA A 110 -11.82 -20.88 10.49
CA ALA A 110 -12.90 -21.54 9.74
C ALA A 110 -12.44 -22.39 8.54
N VAL A 111 -11.16 -22.34 8.13
CA VAL A 111 -10.64 -23.10 6.98
C VAL A 111 -9.62 -24.15 7.43
N GLY A 112 -9.90 -24.84 8.53
CA GLY A 112 -9.10 -25.97 9.02
C GLY A 112 -9.56 -27.31 8.44
N GLY A 113 -9.64 -27.42 7.11
CA GLY A 113 -9.98 -28.67 6.43
C GLY A 113 -8.86 -29.70 6.61
N LEU A 114 -9.18 -30.79 7.29
CA LEU A 114 -8.28 -31.88 7.65
C LEU A 114 -7.69 -32.57 6.40
N LEU A 115 -6.49 -32.18 5.97
CA LEU A 115 -5.77 -32.79 4.85
C LEU A 115 -4.84 -33.90 5.34
N GLY A 116 -5.31 -35.14 5.22
CA GLY A 116 -4.53 -36.34 5.52
C GLY A 116 -3.54 -36.67 4.40
N PHE A 117 -2.25 -36.41 4.63
CA PHE A 117 -1.18 -36.98 3.82
C PHE A 117 -0.85 -38.38 4.36
N THR A 118 -1.10 -39.43 3.56
CA THR A 118 -0.61 -40.78 3.85
C THR A 118 0.81 -40.93 3.29
N MET A 119 1.81 -40.95 4.17
CA MET A 119 3.22 -41.12 3.82
C MET A 119 3.54 -42.62 3.73
N GLY A 120 3.85 -43.13 2.52
CA GLY A 120 4.30 -44.51 2.31
C GLY A 120 5.81 -44.66 2.48
N ASP A 121 6.25 -45.62 3.29
CA ASP A 121 7.66 -45.79 3.69
C ASP A 121 8.40 -46.72 2.70
N ARG A 122 9.32 -46.18 1.89
CA ARG A 122 10.33 -46.97 1.16
C ARG A 122 11.73 -46.34 1.28
N THR A 123 12.47 -46.93 2.21
CA THR A 123 13.93 -47.10 2.41
C THR A 123 14.96 -46.25 1.62
N ALA A 124 15.72 -45.49 2.42
CA ALA A 124 17.18 -45.24 2.39
C ALA A 124 17.89 -44.55 1.20
N SER A 125 17.36 -44.49 -0.02
CA SER A 125 17.87 -43.53 -1.04
C SER A 125 17.13 -42.18 -1.02
N ASN A 126 16.20 -42.03 -0.08
CA ASN A 126 15.03 -41.18 -0.18
C ASN A 126 14.96 -40.03 0.83
N ALA A 127 15.95 -39.83 1.70
CA ALA A 127 15.89 -38.75 2.72
C ALA A 127 15.68 -37.37 2.09
N GLY A 128 16.26 -37.16 0.91
CA GLY A 128 16.08 -35.95 0.14
C GLY A 128 14.70 -35.79 -0.50
N ALA A 129 14.11 -36.88 -1.00
CA ALA A 129 12.77 -36.89 -1.58
C ALA A 129 11.70 -36.77 -0.49
N LYS A 130 11.89 -37.48 0.63
CA LYS A 130 11.06 -37.39 1.83
C LYS A 130 10.99 -35.95 2.36
N ARG A 131 12.16 -35.29 2.48
CA ARG A 131 12.23 -33.89 2.90
C ARG A 131 11.55 -32.94 1.89
N ALA A 132 11.67 -33.20 0.60
CA ALA A 132 10.97 -32.41 -0.41
C ALA A 132 9.43 -32.57 -0.32
N ILE A 133 8.93 -33.77 -0.02
CA ILE A 133 7.49 -34.02 0.22
C ILE A 133 7.03 -33.30 1.48
N GLU A 134 7.79 -33.37 2.58
CA GLU A 134 7.49 -32.66 3.83
C GLU A 134 7.47 -31.14 3.62
N ASP A 135 8.47 -30.60 2.92
CA ASP A 135 8.55 -29.18 2.59
C ASP A 135 7.40 -28.76 1.64
N ALA A 136 7.00 -29.60 0.68
CA ALA A 136 5.86 -29.34 -0.19
C ALA A 136 4.54 -29.30 0.58
N ALA A 137 4.33 -30.23 1.52
CA ALA A 137 3.15 -30.22 2.39
C ALA A 137 3.12 -29.00 3.32
N ARG A 138 4.28 -28.59 3.86
CA ARG A 138 4.40 -27.37 4.67
C ARG A 138 4.07 -26.13 3.84
N LEU A 139 4.67 -25.98 2.66
CA LEU A 139 4.41 -24.85 1.78
C LEU A 139 2.96 -24.80 1.33
N ALA A 140 2.33 -25.94 1.03
CA ALA A 140 0.92 -26.01 0.69
C ALA A 140 0.04 -25.44 1.81
N LYS A 141 0.32 -25.79 3.07
CA LYS A 141 -0.38 -25.23 4.23
C LYS A 141 -0.14 -23.72 4.38
N GLU A 142 1.11 -23.28 4.27
CA GLU A 142 1.45 -21.85 4.38
C GLU A 142 0.79 -21.01 3.28
N ILE A 143 0.61 -21.56 2.08
CA ILE A 143 -0.12 -20.92 0.97
C ILE A 143 -1.63 -20.93 1.23
N ASP A 144 -2.20 -22.01 1.75
CA ASP A 144 -3.62 -22.06 2.16
C ASP A 144 -3.92 -20.99 3.23
N ASP A 145 -3.06 -20.86 4.25
CA ASP A 145 -3.18 -19.84 5.30
C ASP A 145 -3.06 -18.41 4.70
N ALA A 146 -2.08 -18.18 3.82
CA ALA A 146 -1.89 -16.90 3.13
C ALA A 146 -3.07 -16.54 2.21
N ASN A 147 -3.67 -17.54 1.55
CA ASN A 147 -4.87 -17.36 0.74
C ASN A 147 -6.07 -16.95 1.60
N ALA A 148 -6.26 -17.56 2.77
CA ALA A 148 -7.33 -17.17 3.68
C ALA A 148 -7.18 -15.70 4.14
N GLU A 149 -5.95 -15.26 4.42
CA GLU A 149 -5.67 -13.84 4.73
C GLU A 149 -5.91 -12.92 3.54
N ALA A 150 -5.58 -13.36 2.32
CA ALA A 150 -5.85 -12.63 1.09
C ALA A 150 -7.36 -12.47 0.82
N GLU A 151 -8.17 -13.48 1.13
CA GLU A 151 -9.62 -13.42 1.05
C GLU A 151 -10.21 -12.48 2.09
N ALA A 152 -9.77 -12.60 3.35
CA ALA A 152 -10.15 -11.69 4.42
C ALA A 152 -9.88 -10.22 4.04
N LEU A 153 -8.73 -9.98 3.41
CA LEU A 153 -8.34 -8.67 2.92
C LEU A 153 -9.24 -8.18 1.79
N ALA A 154 -9.60 -9.05 0.85
CA ALA A 154 -10.53 -8.71 -0.23
C ALA A 154 -11.92 -8.32 0.29
N GLU A 155 -12.44 -9.02 1.30
CA GLU A 155 -13.72 -8.70 1.94
C GLU A 155 -13.68 -7.35 2.66
N VAL A 156 -12.60 -7.07 3.40
CA VAL A 156 -12.40 -5.77 4.07
C VAL A 156 -12.37 -4.64 3.04
N LEU A 157 -11.68 -4.82 1.90
CA LEU A 157 -11.63 -3.84 0.82
C LEU A 157 -13.00 -3.64 0.16
N GLN A 158 -13.77 -4.70 -0.04
CA GLN A 158 -15.13 -4.61 -0.58
C GLN A 158 -16.05 -3.84 0.36
N SER A 159 -15.98 -4.09 1.67
CA SER A 159 -16.72 -3.33 2.69
C SER A 159 -16.30 -1.86 2.69
N ALA A 160 -14.99 -1.59 2.65
CA ALA A 160 -14.45 -0.24 2.61
C ALA A 160 -14.93 0.53 1.37
N GLY A 161 -14.85 -0.10 0.20
CA GLY A 161 -15.35 0.46 -1.06
C GLY A 161 -16.85 0.76 -1.02
N SER A 162 -17.64 -0.14 -0.44
CA SER A 162 -19.09 0.04 -0.29
C SER A 162 -19.44 1.20 0.66
N LYS A 163 -18.75 1.33 1.80
CA LYS A 163 -18.91 2.47 2.71
C LYS A 163 -18.52 3.79 2.04
N LEU A 164 -17.40 3.81 1.32
CA LEU A 164 -16.95 4.99 0.56
C LEU A 164 -17.94 5.37 -0.57
N ALA A 165 -18.56 4.39 -1.22
CA ALA A 165 -19.62 4.64 -2.20
C ALA A 165 -20.89 5.19 -1.55
N ALA A 166 -21.18 4.78 -0.32
CA ALA A 166 -22.28 5.27 0.51
C ALA A 166 -21.94 6.58 1.28
N SER A 167 -20.88 7.29 0.88
CA SER A 167 -20.44 8.54 1.51
C SER A 167 -20.10 8.43 3.00
N LYS A 168 -19.61 7.27 3.45
CA LYS A 168 -19.21 7.00 4.84
C LYS A 168 -17.74 6.63 4.92
N PHE A 169 -17.03 7.20 5.90
CA PHE A 169 -15.63 6.86 6.11
C PHE A 169 -15.51 5.48 6.79
N PRO A 170 -14.69 4.55 6.24
CA PRO A 170 -14.63 3.18 6.71
C PRO A 170 -13.62 2.99 7.86
N GLU A 171 -13.93 3.53 9.04
CA GLU A 171 -12.99 3.52 10.19
C GLU A 171 -12.56 2.10 10.61
N GLU A 172 -13.53 1.20 10.73
CA GLU A 172 -13.31 -0.18 11.17
C GLU A 172 -12.46 -0.95 10.14
N GLU A 173 -12.73 -0.77 8.85
CA GLU A 173 -11.98 -1.43 7.78
C GLU A 173 -10.55 -0.92 7.70
N VAL A 174 -10.34 0.39 7.86
CA VAL A 174 -8.98 0.96 7.89
C VAL A 174 -8.16 0.38 9.04
N SER A 175 -8.78 0.15 10.21
CA SER A 175 -8.13 -0.53 11.32
C SER A 175 -7.80 -2.00 10.98
N LYS A 176 -8.75 -2.73 10.37
CA LYS A 176 -8.56 -4.13 9.94
C LYS A 176 -7.49 -4.29 8.86
N LEU A 177 -7.38 -3.34 7.92
CA LEU A 177 -6.32 -3.32 6.91
C LEU A 177 -4.93 -3.31 7.56
N GLY A 178 -4.77 -2.64 8.71
CA GLY A 178 -3.51 -2.61 9.45
C GLY A 178 -3.15 -3.91 10.16
N SER A 179 -4.14 -4.70 10.58
CA SER A 179 -3.92 -5.97 11.26
C SER A 179 -3.72 -7.16 10.33
N LEU A 180 -4.30 -7.10 9.12
CA LEU A 180 -4.17 -8.18 8.14
C LEU A 180 -2.80 -8.10 7.45
N ARG A 181 -2.14 -9.24 7.28
CA ARG A 181 -0.89 -9.34 6.51
C ARG A 181 -0.86 -10.71 5.89
N ILE A 182 -0.61 -10.79 4.58
CA ILE A 182 -0.48 -12.07 3.88
C ILE A 182 0.87 -12.70 4.27
N GLY A 183 0.82 -13.83 4.97
CA GLY A 183 1.93 -14.51 5.62
C GLY A 183 2.83 -15.35 4.72
N PHE A 184 3.13 -14.89 3.51
CA PHE A 184 4.00 -15.61 2.57
C PHE A 184 5.10 -14.71 1.97
N SER A 185 6.34 -15.19 2.00
CA SER A 185 7.52 -14.41 1.61
C SER A 185 8.68 -15.29 1.16
N GLY A 186 9.77 -14.68 0.69
CA GLY A 186 11.00 -15.40 0.35
C GLY A 186 11.60 -16.22 1.50
N ALA A 187 11.30 -15.90 2.76
CA ALA A 187 11.75 -16.68 3.92
C ALA A 187 11.12 -18.09 3.96
N ASN A 188 9.86 -18.20 3.54
CA ASN A 188 9.15 -19.47 3.42
C ASN A 188 9.82 -20.37 2.38
N LEU A 189 10.27 -19.78 1.27
CA LEU A 189 10.99 -20.48 0.20
C LEU A 189 12.41 -20.87 0.61
N ALA A 190 13.16 -19.97 1.25
CA ALA A 190 14.55 -20.18 1.63
C ALA A 190 14.74 -21.34 2.62
N SER A 191 13.73 -21.61 3.45
CA SER A 191 13.73 -22.73 4.41
C SER A 191 13.29 -24.07 3.81
N SER A 192 12.89 -24.08 2.53
CA SER A 192 12.29 -25.22 1.84
C SER A 192 13.21 -25.78 0.76
N ASN A 193 13.21 -27.09 0.55
CA ASN A 193 14.02 -27.75 -0.47
C ASN A 193 13.40 -27.65 -1.88
N ILE A 194 13.08 -26.43 -2.29
CA ILE A 194 12.35 -26.14 -3.54
C ILE A 194 13.15 -26.52 -4.80
N GLY A 195 14.47 -26.67 -4.69
CA GLY A 195 15.34 -27.09 -5.80
C GLY A 195 15.04 -28.50 -6.33
N ARG A 196 14.25 -29.30 -5.60
CA ARG A 196 13.77 -30.61 -6.03
C ARG A 196 12.39 -30.58 -6.69
N PHE A 197 11.70 -29.45 -6.66
CA PHE A 197 10.40 -29.31 -7.31
C PHE A 197 10.57 -29.15 -8.82
N ARG A 198 9.48 -29.37 -9.56
CA ARG A 198 9.47 -29.08 -11.00
C ARG A 198 9.71 -27.57 -11.21
N GLY A 199 10.44 -27.23 -12.27
CA GLY A 199 10.77 -25.83 -12.58
C GLY A 199 9.53 -24.93 -12.65
N GLU A 200 8.41 -25.44 -13.19
CA GLU A 200 7.12 -24.76 -13.22
C GLU A 200 6.59 -24.43 -11.82
N THR A 201 6.59 -25.39 -10.89
CA THR A 201 6.16 -25.18 -9.50
C THR A 201 7.05 -24.18 -8.77
N VAL A 202 8.36 -24.20 -9.05
CA VAL A 202 9.29 -23.19 -8.50
C VAL A 202 8.97 -21.80 -9.04
N MET A 203 8.70 -21.67 -10.34
CA MET A 203 8.28 -20.38 -10.92
C MET A 203 6.98 -19.87 -10.31
N LEU A 204 5.99 -20.74 -10.11
CA LEU A 204 4.73 -20.37 -9.46
C LEU A 204 4.93 -19.96 -8.00
N LEU A 205 5.81 -20.63 -7.24
CA LEU A 205 6.18 -20.22 -5.87
C LEU A 205 6.79 -18.82 -5.84
N VAL A 206 7.66 -18.51 -6.79
CA VAL A 206 8.28 -17.17 -6.91
C VAL A 206 7.24 -16.12 -7.29
N ASP A 207 6.38 -16.39 -8.28
CA ASP A 207 5.31 -15.47 -8.69
C ASP A 207 4.32 -15.20 -7.55
N TYR A 208 3.88 -16.26 -6.86
CA TYR A 208 3.01 -16.14 -5.69
C TYR A 208 3.66 -15.29 -4.58
N THR A 209 4.95 -15.50 -4.32
CA THR A 209 5.71 -14.71 -3.35
C THR A 209 5.74 -13.23 -3.71
N SER A 210 6.05 -12.90 -4.97
CA SER A 210 6.09 -11.52 -5.44
C SER A 210 4.72 -10.85 -5.33
N ARG A 211 3.64 -11.55 -5.69
CA ARG A 211 2.26 -11.04 -5.59
C ARG A 211 1.81 -10.84 -4.14
N ALA A 212 2.15 -11.76 -3.23
CA ALA A 212 1.83 -11.61 -1.80
C ALA A 212 2.55 -10.39 -1.19
N GLN A 213 3.80 -10.16 -1.59
CA GLN A 213 4.56 -8.96 -1.17
C GLN A 213 3.98 -7.68 -1.75
N GLU A 214 3.62 -7.68 -3.04
CA GLU A 214 2.99 -6.53 -3.68
C GLU A 214 1.65 -6.19 -3.02
N ALA A 215 0.80 -7.19 -2.75
CA ALA A 215 -0.46 -7.03 -2.06
C ALA A 215 -0.27 -6.40 -0.67
N ASN A 216 0.73 -6.86 0.11
CA ASN A 216 1.07 -6.26 1.40
C ASN A 216 1.57 -4.81 1.27
N ALA A 217 2.39 -4.50 0.27
CA ALA A 217 2.89 -3.14 0.05
C ALA A 217 1.77 -2.17 -0.37
N GLN A 218 0.86 -2.62 -1.25
CA GLN A 218 -0.31 -1.83 -1.65
C GLN A 218 -1.28 -1.60 -0.49
N LYS A 219 -1.53 -2.65 0.32
CA LYS A 219 -2.31 -2.55 1.57
C LYS A 219 -1.77 -1.44 2.48
N GLU A 220 -0.47 -1.43 2.73
CA GLU A 220 0.17 -0.44 3.60
C GLU A 220 0.05 0.98 3.05
N LYS A 221 0.24 1.15 1.73
CA LYS A 221 0.01 2.45 1.06
C LYS A 221 -1.45 2.92 1.21
N LEU A 222 -2.40 2.03 0.98
CA LEU A 222 -3.83 2.34 1.10
C LEU A 222 -4.18 2.72 2.54
N GLN A 223 -3.70 1.95 3.52
CA GLN A 223 -3.90 2.24 4.94
C GLN A 223 -3.30 3.60 5.31
N ALA A 224 -2.09 3.92 4.84
CA ALA A 224 -1.43 5.19 5.10
C ALA A 224 -2.21 6.38 4.51
N VAL A 225 -2.72 6.25 3.28
CA VAL A 225 -3.54 7.28 2.64
C VAL A 225 -4.84 7.49 3.41
N LEU A 226 -5.55 6.40 3.74
CA LEU A 226 -6.83 6.46 4.45
C LEU A 226 -6.69 7.00 5.86
N SER A 227 -5.64 6.60 6.59
CA SER A 227 -5.39 7.03 7.96
C SER A 227 -4.86 8.47 8.01
N GLY A 228 -3.90 8.80 7.15
CA GLY A 228 -3.27 10.13 7.11
C GLY A 228 -4.22 11.23 6.61
N SER A 229 -5.21 10.87 5.79
CA SER A 229 -6.18 11.81 5.22
C SER A 229 -7.57 11.71 5.86
N LYS A 230 -7.72 11.02 7.01
CA LYS A 230 -9.02 10.75 7.65
C LYS A 230 -9.91 11.99 7.73
N LYS A 231 -9.40 13.09 8.29
CA LYS A 231 -10.16 14.34 8.44
C LYS A 231 -10.64 14.90 7.09
N ALA A 232 -9.74 15.00 6.11
CA ALA A 232 -10.05 15.53 4.79
C ALA A 232 -11.06 14.66 4.04
N ILE A 233 -10.92 13.33 4.12
CA ILE A 233 -11.86 12.39 3.50
C ILE A 233 -13.22 12.46 4.19
N THR A 234 -13.28 12.49 5.53
CA THR A 234 -14.55 12.59 6.25
C THR A 234 -15.28 13.90 5.94
N GLU A 235 -14.57 15.03 5.88
CA GLU A 235 -15.14 16.32 5.47
C GLU A 235 -15.69 16.26 4.04
N LEU A 236 -14.93 15.70 3.11
CA LEU A 236 -15.34 15.54 1.72
C LEU A 236 -16.56 14.61 1.56
N LEU A 237 -16.60 13.50 2.31
CA LEU A 237 -17.72 12.57 2.28
C LEU A 237 -18.98 13.23 2.88
N ALA A 238 -18.84 14.00 3.95
CA ALA A 238 -19.94 14.78 4.50
C ALA A 238 -20.49 15.80 3.48
N GLU A 239 -19.61 16.45 2.72
CA GLU A 239 -20.00 17.38 1.64
C GLU A 239 -20.78 16.71 0.52
N SER A 240 -20.57 15.43 0.23
CA SER A 240 -21.39 14.74 -0.77
C SER A 240 -22.86 14.59 -0.34
N THR A 241 -23.12 14.48 0.97
CA THR A 241 -24.48 14.33 1.52
C THR A 241 -25.14 15.66 1.88
N ALA A 242 -24.32 16.66 2.20
CA ALA A 242 -24.70 18.00 2.62
C ALA A 242 -23.75 19.01 1.96
N PRO A 243 -23.92 19.25 0.64
CA PRO A 243 -22.98 20.08 -0.13
C PRO A 243 -22.97 21.50 0.41
N LYS A 244 -21.76 22.06 0.56
CA LYS A 244 -21.55 23.41 1.02
C LYS A 244 -21.02 24.29 -0.09
N VAL A 245 -21.61 25.46 -0.26
CA VAL A 245 -21.05 26.53 -1.07
C VAL A 245 -19.82 27.08 -0.33
N ARG A 246 -18.64 26.80 -0.88
CA ARG A 246 -17.34 27.25 -0.34
C ARG A 246 -16.70 28.38 -1.13
N TRP A 247 -17.16 28.59 -2.35
CA TRP A 247 -16.59 29.56 -3.27
C TRP A 247 -17.66 30.48 -3.80
N SER A 248 -17.26 31.71 -4.06
CA SER A 248 -18.07 32.70 -4.75
C SER A 248 -17.26 33.34 -5.85
N VAL A 249 -17.97 33.82 -6.87
CA VAL A 249 -17.40 34.62 -7.94
C VAL A 249 -18.02 36.01 -7.85
N TYR A 250 -17.20 37.04 -7.98
CA TYR A 250 -17.69 38.39 -8.25
C TYR A 250 -17.14 38.86 -9.59
N MET A 251 -17.86 39.78 -10.22
CA MET A 251 -17.46 40.34 -11.51
C MET A 251 -16.86 41.72 -11.32
N GLN A 252 -15.81 42.02 -12.07
CA GLN A 252 -15.15 43.33 -12.10
C GLN A 252 -14.87 43.74 -13.54
N GLY A 253 -14.92 45.04 -13.85
CA GLY A 253 -14.44 45.56 -15.13
C GLY A 253 -12.92 45.43 -15.25
N GLY A 254 -12.45 44.65 -16.22
CA GLY A 254 -11.04 44.54 -16.59
C GLY A 254 -10.68 45.41 -17.81
N PRO A 255 -9.38 45.60 -18.09
CA PRO A 255 -8.89 46.46 -19.18
C PRO A 255 -9.29 46.01 -20.60
N ARG A 256 -9.80 44.78 -20.76
CA ARG A 256 -10.25 44.21 -22.05
C ARG A 256 -11.65 43.59 -22.00
N GLY A 257 -12.42 43.91 -20.96
CA GLY A 257 -13.73 43.30 -20.70
C GLY A 257 -13.86 42.81 -19.26
N PRO A 258 -15.05 42.30 -18.88
CA PRO A 258 -15.31 41.88 -17.51
C PRO A 258 -14.49 40.64 -17.13
N TRP A 259 -13.99 40.62 -15.90
CA TRP A 259 -13.32 39.49 -15.27
C TRP A 259 -14.20 38.91 -14.18
N ALA A 260 -14.20 37.58 -14.08
CA ALA A 260 -14.77 36.85 -12.97
C ALA A 260 -13.64 36.47 -12.01
N ILE A 261 -13.73 36.91 -10.77
CA ILE A 261 -12.75 36.63 -9.73
C ILE A 261 -13.36 35.65 -8.74
N MET A 262 -12.74 34.48 -8.62
CA MET A 262 -13.16 33.43 -7.71
C MET A 262 -12.47 33.61 -6.35
N GLN A 263 -13.23 33.54 -5.27
CA GLN A 263 -12.73 33.70 -3.90
C GLN A 263 -13.43 32.73 -2.93
N PRO A 264 -12.73 32.26 -1.88
CA PRO A 264 -13.34 31.42 -0.87
C PRO A 264 -14.29 32.23 0.00
N LEU A 265 -15.41 31.63 0.37
CA LEU A 265 -16.34 32.18 1.35
C LEU A 265 -15.78 31.94 2.76
N PRO A 266 -15.66 32.98 3.60
CA PRO A 266 -15.19 32.82 4.98
C PRO A 266 -16.09 31.90 5.81
N GLU A 267 -17.40 31.95 5.54
CA GLU A 267 -18.41 31.10 6.16
C GLU A 267 -19.15 30.28 5.09
N PRO A 268 -18.68 29.05 4.80
CA PRO A 268 -19.37 28.15 3.89
C PRO A 268 -20.76 27.78 4.40
N PHE A 269 -21.76 27.78 3.51
CA PHE A 269 -23.15 27.48 3.85
C PHE A 269 -23.69 26.31 3.01
N LEU A 270 -24.73 25.65 3.50
CA LEU A 270 -25.33 24.49 2.81
C LEU A 270 -26.08 24.90 1.53
N VAL A 271 -26.03 24.05 0.50
CA VAL A 271 -26.90 24.20 -0.69
C VAL A 271 -28.35 23.91 -0.32
N ASN A 272 -28.58 22.88 0.49
CA ASN A 272 -29.85 22.57 1.10
C ASN A 272 -29.64 22.07 2.53
N ASP A 273 -30.62 22.32 3.39
CA ASP A 273 -30.67 21.77 4.74
C ASP A 273 -31.89 20.86 4.84
N LYS A 274 -31.65 19.54 4.83
CA LYS A 274 -32.74 18.54 4.85
C LYS A 274 -33.57 18.61 6.12
N ASP A 275 -33.04 19.21 7.18
CA ASP A 275 -33.69 19.34 8.48
C ASP A 275 -34.51 20.64 8.58
N LYS A 276 -34.43 21.54 7.57
CA LYS A 276 -35.18 22.80 7.51
C LYS A 276 -35.96 22.94 6.20
N LYS A 277 -37.29 22.79 6.28
CA LYS A 277 -38.19 22.99 5.13
C LYS A 277 -38.12 24.38 4.51
N ASP A 278 -37.83 25.41 5.31
CA ASP A 278 -37.75 26.81 4.87
C ASP A 278 -36.31 27.31 4.72
N PHE A 279 -35.36 26.41 4.41
CA PHE A 279 -33.96 26.78 4.25
C PHE A 279 -33.78 27.83 3.14
N LYS A 280 -33.22 28.97 3.52
CA LYS A 280 -32.85 30.06 2.60
C LYS A 280 -31.35 30.32 2.71
N TRP A 281 -30.74 30.57 1.56
CA TRP A 281 -29.35 30.98 1.50
C TRP A 281 -29.18 32.40 2.08
N PRO A 282 -27.98 32.73 2.62
CA PRO A 282 -27.70 34.07 3.11
C PRO A 282 -27.83 35.13 2.01
N ASP A 283 -28.35 36.31 2.37
CA ASP A 283 -28.53 37.41 1.41
C ASP A 283 -27.29 38.30 1.25
N SER A 284 -26.36 38.24 2.20
CA SER A 284 -25.06 38.92 2.11
C SER A 284 -23.96 38.16 2.84
N PHE A 285 -22.72 38.51 2.53
CA PHE A 285 -21.52 37.83 3.02
C PHE A 285 -20.45 38.85 3.36
N LYS A 286 -19.83 38.68 4.52
CA LYS A 286 -18.68 39.49 4.91
C LYS A 286 -17.42 38.84 4.35
N ILE A 287 -16.71 39.56 3.49
CA ILE A 287 -15.45 39.13 2.91
C ILE A 287 -14.32 40.04 3.37
N LYS A 288 -13.20 39.44 3.77
CA LYS A 288 -11.99 40.16 4.15
C LYS A 288 -11.07 40.28 2.95
N ASP A 289 -10.73 41.50 2.58
CA ASP A 289 -9.63 41.80 1.67
C ASP A 289 -8.58 42.60 2.45
N GLY A 290 -7.48 41.93 2.81
CA GLY A 290 -6.48 42.43 3.75
C GLY A 290 -7.07 42.71 5.14
N GLN A 291 -7.05 43.98 5.56
CA GLN A 291 -7.62 44.43 6.85
C GLN A 291 -9.04 44.98 6.74
N LYS A 292 -9.63 45.06 5.53
CA LYS A 292 -10.97 45.63 5.32
C LYS A 292 -12.01 44.52 5.17
N GLU A 293 -13.13 44.66 5.88
CA GLU A 293 -14.32 43.83 5.70
C GLU A 293 -15.29 44.52 4.74
N PHE A 294 -15.77 43.78 3.74
CA PHE A 294 -16.79 44.21 2.79
C PHE A 294 -18.03 43.35 2.99
N ASP A 295 -19.20 43.98 3.08
CA ASP A 295 -20.49 43.29 3.09
C ASP A 295 -21.01 43.21 1.65
N LEU A 296 -20.86 42.04 1.04
CA LEU A 296 -21.24 41.83 -0.36
C LEU A 296 -22.57 41.12 -0.43
N LYS A 297 -23.50 41.69 -1.19
CA LYS A 297 -24.82 41.09 -1.39
C LYS A 297 -24.73 39.89 -2.33
N ARG A 298 -25.52 38.86 -2.04
CA ARG A 298 -25.75 37.75 -2.96
C ARG A 298 -26.48 38.26 -4.20
N TYR A 299 -25.96 37.91 -5.36
CA TYR A 299 -26.65 38.17 -6.62
C TYR A 299 -27.98 37.39 -6.66
N SER A 300 -29.09 38.08 -6.90
CA SER A 300 -30.42 37.49 -6.98
C SER A 300 -31.08 37.71 -8.35
N SER A 301 -30.84 38.85 -8.99
CA SER A 301 -31.33 39.21 -10.34
C SER A 301 -30.68 40.48 -10.86
N GLY A 302 -30.76 40.74 -12.17
CA GLY A 302 -30.35 42.01 -12.79
C GLY A 302 -29.04 41.93 -13.60
N ASP A 303 -28.27 43.02 -13.58
CA ASP A 303 -26.94 43.07 -14.21
C ASP A 303 -25.86 42.87 -13.12
N PRO A 304 -25.04 41.81 -13.20
CA PRO A 304 -23.99 41.53 -12.22
C PRO A 304 -22.81 42.52 -12.28
N LEU A 305 -22.72 43.36 -13.30
CA LEU A 305 -21.66 44.36 -13.51
C LEU A 305 -22.06 45.80 -13.11
N ARG A 306 -23.23 45.99 -12.46
CA ARG A 306 -23.81 47.30 -12.18
C ARG A 306 -22.78 48.35 -11.71
N SER A 307 -22.80 49.50 -12.38
CA SER A 307 -21.85 50.62 -12.18
C SER A 307 -22.05 51.41 -10.87
N SER A 308 -22.92 51.00 -9.95
CA SER A 308 -23.48 51.89 -8.90
C SER A 308 -23.24 51.46 -7.44
N GLY A 309 -22.13 50.81 -7.09
CA GLY A 309 -21.62 50.92 -5.72
C GLY A 309 -20.95 49.68 -5.13
N ASP A 310 -21.62 48.52 -5.13
CA ASP A 310 -21.14 47.34 -4.38
C ASP A 310 -21.09 46.08 -5.28
N PRO A 311 -19.99 45.31 -5.28
CA PRO A 311 -19.91 44.06 -6.02
C PRO A 311 -20.93 43.05 -5.48
N PHE A 312 -21.60 42.31 -6.37
CA PHE A 312 -22.36 41.14 -5.99
C PHE A 312 -21.48 39.91 -5.99
N ILE A 313 -21.80 38.96 -5.11
CA ILE A 313 -21.23 37.62 -5.20
C ILE A 313 -22.23 36.62 -5.77
N ILE A 314 -21.72 35.73 -6.60
CA ILE A 314 -22.43 34.61 -7.20
C ILE A 314 -21.86 33.34 -6.55
N PRO A 315 -22.65 32.64 -5.69
CA PRO A 315 -22.29 31.33 -5.17
C PRO A 315 -21.92 30.36 -6.30
N VAL A 316 -20.78 29.69 -6.18
CA VAL A 316 -20.40 28.65 -7.15
C VAL A 316 -21.03 27.34 -6.72
N ASP A 317 -21.66 26.63 -7.65
CA ASP A 317 -22.20 25.29 -7.42
C ASP A 317 -21.08 24.32 -6.96
N PRO A 318 -21.21 23.70 -5.77
CA PRO A 318 -20.23 22.72 -5.29
C PRO A 318 -19.98 21.56 -6.26
N GLY A 319 -20.99 21.15 -7.04
CA GLY A 319 -20.84 20.11 -8.06
C GLY A 319 -19.84 20.51 -9.14
N SER A 320 -19.93 21.76 -9.63
CA SER A 320 -19.00 22.29 -10.61
C SER A 320 -17.57 22.47 -10.05
N GLN A 321 -17.42 22.83 -8.77
CA GLN A 321 -16.11 22.96 -8.11
C GLN A 321 -15.35 21.63 -8.13
N GLY A 322 -16.03 20.53 -7.78
CA GLY A 322 -15.41 19.20 -7.80
C GLY A 322 -15.02 18.72 -9.20
N SER A 323 -15.65 19.25 -10.25
CA SER A 323 -15.31 18.92 -11.64
C SER A 323 -14.08 19.67 -12.17
N VAL A 324 -13.84 20.90 -11.69
CA VAL A 324 -12.73 21.76 -12.13
C VAL A 324 -11.51 21.65 -11.21
N CYS A 325 -11.74 21.34 -9.94
CA CYS A 325 -10.72 20.99 -8.94
C CYS A 325 -10.98 19.55 -8.46
N PRO A 326 -10.60 18.53 -9.25
CA PRO A 326 -10.79 17.15 -8.87
C PRO A 326 -10.19 16.92 -7.49
N ASN A 327 -10.99 16.38 -6.57
CA ASN A 327 -10.44 15.90 -5.33
C ASN A 327 -9.74 14.55 -5.61
N ASP A 328 -8.51 14.65 -6.13
CA ASP A 328 -7.67 13.52 -6.59
C ASP A 328 -7.59 12.41 -5.55
N THR A 329 -7.70 12.75 -4.27
CA THR A 329 -7.66 11.83 -3.14
C THR A 329 -8.71 10.72 -3.25
N MET A 330 -9.98 11.03 -3.56
CA MET A 330 -11.04 10.01 -3.61
C MET A 330 -10.95 9.12 -4.85
N LEU A 331 -10.59 9.70 -6.00
CA LEU A 331 -10.34 8.93 -7.22
C LEU A 331 -9.16 7.99 -7.03
N ARG A 332 -8.09 8.47 -6.39
CA ARG A 332 -6.93 7.68 -6.03
C ARG A 332 -7.32 6.54 -5.09
N ILE A 333 -8.02 6.81 -3.99
CA ILE A 333 -8.47 5.76 -3.05
C ILE A 333 -9.29 4.69 -3.79
N ARG A 334 -10.26 5.08 -4.61
CA ARG A 334 -11.06 4.12 -5.39
C ARG A 334 -10.21 3.28 -6.32
N ARG A 335 -9.26 3.90 -7.02
CA ARG A 335 -8.32 3.19 -7.91
C ARG A 335 -7.46 2.20 -7.14
N GLU A 336 -6.91 2.59 -6.00
CA GLU A 336 -6.07 1.72 -5.15
C GLU A 336 -6.89 0.54 -4.60
N VAL A 337 -8.13 0.76 -4.14
CA VAL A 337 -9.03 -0.31 -3.70
C VAL A 337 -9.30 -1.31 -4.84
N MET A 338 -9.62 -0.81 -6.04
CA MET A 338 -9.89 -1.66 -7.20
C MET A 338 -8.64 -2.43 -7.66
N SER A 339 -7.48 -1.75 -7.73
CA SER A 339 -6.19 -2.37 -8.07
C SER A 339 -5.85 -3.50 -7.10
N MET A 340 -6.09 -3.28 -5.82
CA MET A 340 -5.82 -4.28 -4.79
C MET A 340 -6.79 -5.46 -4.87
N GLN A 341 -8.07 -5.22 -5.17
CA GLN A 341 -9.02 -6.30 -5.47
C GLN A 341 -8.60 -7.12 -6.69
N GLU A 342 -8.11 -6.48 -7.75
CA GLU A 342 -7.59 -7.15 -8.95
C GLU A 342 -6.36 -8.01 -8.63
N ILE A 343 -5.45 -7.57 -7.76
CA ILE A 343 -4.30 -8.39 -7.35
C ILE A 343 -4.75 -9.62 -6.56
N LEU A 344 -5.71 -9.46 -5.64
CA LEU A 344 -6.15 -10.54 -4.77
C LEU A 344 -7.02 -11.57 -5.50
N LYS A 345 -8.06 -11.10 -6.21
CA LYS A 345 -9.10 -11.93 -6.85
C LYS A 345 -8.92 -12.08 -8.37
N GLY A 346 -8.01 -11.32 -8.98
CA GLY A 346 -7.83 -11.31 -10.42
C GLY A 346 -8.83 -10.40 -11.14
N LYS A 347 -8.67 -10.33 -12.46
CA LYS A 347 -9.60 -9.67 -13.38
C LYS A 347 -10.04 -10.69 -14.41
N LYS A 348 -11.36 -10.91 -14.54
CA LYS A 348 -11.90 -11.68 -15.66
C LYS A 348 -11.81 -10.85 -16.93
N GLY A 349 -11.22 -11.42 -17.98
CA GLY A 349 -11.15 -10.77 -19.29
C GLY A 349 -12.56 -10.47 -19.81
N THR A 350 -12.75 -9.31 -20.44
CA THR A 350 -14.04 -8.89 -21.00
C THR A 350 -14.22 -9.28 -22.48
N GLY A 351 -13.21 -9.89 -23.10
CA GLY A 351 -13.24 -10.38 -24.49
C GLY A 351 -13.58 -11.87 -24.60
N ALA A 352 -14.02 -12.30 -25.79
CA ALA A 352 -14.36 -13.70 -26.10
C ALA A 352 -13.18 -14.67 -25.87
N ASP A 353 -11.95 -14.16 -25.95
CA ASP A 353 -10.71 -14.93 -25.86
C ASP A 353 -9.96 -14.73 -24.53
N GLY A 354 -10.53 -13.97 -23.58
CA GLY A 354 -9.89 -13.74 -22.29
C GLY A 354 -8.60 -12.91 -22.32
N GLU A 355 -8.37 -12.10 -23.37
CA GLU A 355 -7.13 -11.32 -23.59
C GLU A 355 -6.66 -10.43 -22.41
N ASP A 356 -7.56 -10.08 -21.49
CA ASP A 356 -7.27 -9.29 -20.28
C ASP A 356 -7.39 -10.10 -18.97
N GLU A 357 -7.48 -11.43 -19.05
CA GLU A 357 -7.64 -12.27 -17.87
C GLU A 357 -6.35 -12.28 -17.05
N LYS A 358 -6.42 -11.68 -15.86
CA LYS A 358 -5.35 -11.73 -14.87
C LYS A 358 -5.76 -12.64 -13.74
N ARG A 359 -4.98 -13.69 -13.56
CA ARG A 359 -5.10 -14.57 -12.41
C ARG A 359 -4.79 -13.81 -11.11
N GLY A 360 -5.68 -13.91 -10.13
CA GLY A 360 -5.49 -13.34 -8.80
C GLY A 360 -4.52 -14.14 -7.94
N LEU A 361 -4.05 -13.53 -6.84
CA LEU A 361 -3.22 -14.18 -5.83
C LEU A 361 -3.89 -15.44 -5.27
N VAL A 362 -5.18 -15.35 -4.93
CA VAL A 362 -5.93 -16.48 -4.35
C VAL A 362 -5.96 -17.67 -5.31
N ASP A 363 -6.32 -17.42 -6.57
CA ASP A 363 -6.37 -18.46 -7.59
C ASP A 363 -4.98 -19.04 -7.86
N ALA A 364 -3.95 -18.19 -7.94
CA ALA A 364 -2.56 -18.63 -8.11
C ALA A 364 -2.12 -19.55 -6.97
N GLY A 365 -2.45 -19.19 -5.72
CA GLY A 365 -2.19 -20.01 -4.54
C GLY A 365 -2.92 -21.35 -4.59
N ALA A 366 -4.20 -21.37 -5.00
CA ALA A 366 -4.98 -22.60 -5.07
C ALA A 366 -4.36 -23.63 -6.03
N THR A 367 -3.97 -23.22 -7.24
CA THR A 367 -3.26 -24.14 -8.16
C THR A 367 -1.89 -24.53 -7.63
N LEU A 368 -1.19 -23.63 -6.95
CA LEU A 368 0.10 -23.96 -6.38
C LEU A 368 -0.02 -25.04 -5.30
N VAL A 369 -1.05 -24.94 -4.45
CA VAL A 369 -1.40 -25.96 -3.45
C VAL A 369 -1.70 -27.31 -4.10
N GLU A 370 -2.47 -27.33 -5.20
CA GLU A 370 -2.74 -28.55 -5.96
C GLU A 370 -1.44 -29.19 -6.51
N GLN A 371 -0.56 -28.37 -7.11
CA GLN A 371 0.73 -28.85 -7.63
C GLN A 371 1.62 -29.40 -6.51
N LEU A 372 1.69 -28.72 -5.36
CA LEU A 372 2.48 -29.18 -4.21
C LEU A 372 1.92 -30.48 -3.62
N LYS A 373 0.60 -30.64 -3.56
CA LYS A 373 -0.06 -31.88 -3.14
C LYS A 373 0.25 -33.04 -4.08
N ALA A 374 0.30 -32.79 -5.40
CA ALA A 374 0.64 -33.80 -6.39
C ALA A 374 2.07 -34.36 -6.22
N ILE A 375 3.02 -33.57 -5.70
CA ILE A 375 4.39 -34.03 -5.41
C ILE A 375 4.37 -35.19 -4.39
N GLY A 376 3.52 -35.10 -3.37
CA GLY A 376 3.37 -36.18 -2.38
C GLY A 376 2.63 -37.41 -2.92
N ALA A 377 1.65 -37.22 -3.81
CA ALA A 377 0.88 -38.31 -4.40
C ALA A 377 1.71 -39.17 -5.38
N HIS A 378 2.57 -38.54 -6.19
CA HIS A 378 3.40 -39.26 -7.17
C HIS A 378 4.61 -39.99 -6.56
N ALA A 379 4.99 -39.67 -5.32
CA ALA A 379 6.07 -40.37 -4.63
C ALA A 379 5.64 -41.70 -3.98
N GLY A 380 4.34 -41.96 -3.91
CA GLY A 380 3.75 -43.18 -3.34
C GLY A 380 3.32 -44.25 -4.35
N GLY A 381 3.48 -44.00 -5.65
CA GLY A 381 3.11 -44.90 -6.75
C GLY A 381 4.22 -45.84 -7.20
#